data_AF-A0A168J875-F1
#
_entry.id   AF-A0A168J875-F1
#
_cell.length_a   1.000
_cell.length_b   1.000
_cell.length_c   1.000
_cell.angle_alpha   90.00
_cell.angle_beta   90.00
_cell.angle_gamma   90.00
#
_symmetry.space_group_name_H-M   'P 1'
#
loop_
_entity.id
_entity.type
_entity.pdbx_description
1 polymer ?
#
loop_
_entity_poly.entity_id
_entity_poly.type
_entity_poly.pdbx_seq_one_letter_code
_entity_poly.pdbx_strand_id
1 'polypeptide(L)' 'MDSVGLQGLLAMAAGVADRSATATTALGYADATGVRVFTGTVRGTLTTEPRGSGGFGYDTIFVPAGSALTLAEMSSEEK' A
#
# COMPACT_ATOMS: atom_id res chain seq x y z
N MET A 1 -7.75 -7.63 10.94
CA MET A 1 -7.23 -7.70 9.55
C MET A 1 -7.12 -9.18 9.19
N ASP A 2 -8.23 -9.92 9.36
CA ASP A 2 -8.21 -11.38 9.59
C ASP A 2 -9.13 -12.14 8.63
N SER A 3 -9.37 -11.62 7.42
CA SER A 3 -10.26 -12.27 6.45
C SER A 3 -9.49 -13.11 5.44
N VAL A 4 -8.62 -12.48 4.64
CA VAL A 4 -7.98 -13.12 3.47
C VAL A 4 -6.46 -13.01 3.46
N GLY A 5 -5.89 -12.09 4.25
CA GLY A 5 -4.45 -11.80 4.25
C GLY A 5 -3.92 -11.34 2.88
N LEU A 6 -2.60 -11.17 2.79
CA LEU A 6 -1.95 -10.78 1.52
C LEU A 6 -2.09 -11.85 0.45
N GLN A 7 -2.01 -13.13 0.84
CA GLN A 7 -2.17 -14.23 -0.09
C GLN A 7 -3.56 -14.27 -0.72
N GLY A 8 -4.62 -14.11 0.08
CA GLY A 8 -5.97 -14.06 -0.48
C GLY A 8 -6.22 -12.80 -1.33
N LEU A 9 -5.60 -11.66 -0.99
CA LEU A 9 -5.65 -10.47 -1.84
C LEU A 9 -4.98 -10.72 -3.21
N LEU A 10 -3.79 -11.31 -3.22
CA LEU A 10 -3.09 -11.67 -4.45
C LEU A 10 -3.87 -12.71 -5.28
N ALA A 11 -4.47 -13.70 -4.62
CA ALA A 11 -5.31 -14.70 -5.27
C ALA A 11 -6.54 -14.08 -5.94
N MET A 12 -7.20 -13.13 -5.27
CA MET A 12 -8.31 -12.37 -5.86
C MET A 12 -7.86 -11.52 -7.05
N ALA A 13 -6.66 -10.96 -6.99
CA ALA A 13 -6.07 -10.20 -8.09
C ALA A 13 -5.49 -11.08 -9.21
N ALA A 14 -5.40 -12.40 -9.07
CA ALA A 14 -4.69 -13.27 -10.02
C ALA A 14 -5.32 -13.28 -11.43
N GLY A 15 -6.64 -13.10 -11.52
CA GLY A 15 -7.37 -13.01 -12.79
C GLY A 15 -7.46 -11.60 -13.38
N VAL A 16 -6.89 -10.59 -12.71
CA VAL A 16 -7.01 -9.18 -13.11
C VAL A 16 -5.76 -8.77 -13.90
N ALA A 17 -5.96 -8.42 -15.18
CA ALA A 17 -4.87 -7.97 -16.05
C ALA A 17 -4.31 -6.60 -15.62
N ASP A 18 -5.19 -5.67 -15.23
CA ASP A 18 -4.80 -4.37 -14.68
C ASP A 18 -4.57 -4.47 -13.18
N ARG A 19 -3.30 -4.45 -12.77
CA ARG A 19 -2.89 -4.52 -11.36
C ARG A 19 -2.66 -3.14 -10.74
N SER A 20 -3.12 -2.06 -11.37
CA SER A 20 -3.01 -0.72 -10.80
C SER A 20 -3.70 -0.63 -9.43
N ALA A 21 -3.05 0.05 -8.51
CA ALA A 21 -3.52 0.21 -7.14
C ALA A 21 -3.13 1.57 -6.57
N THR A 22 -3.84 2.00 -5.53
CA THR A 22 -3.51 3.22 -4.80
C THR A 22 -3.51 2.97 -3.31
N ALA A 23 -2.47 3.42 -2.62
CA ALA A 23 -2.42 3.52 -1.18
C ALA A 23 -2.80 4.94 -0.77
N THR A 24 -3.83 5.09 0.08
CA THR A 24 -4.26 6.41 0.58
C THR A 24 -4.19 6.44 2.09
N THR A 25 -3.50 7.45 2.62
CA THR A 25 -3.40 7.73 4.05
C THR A 25 -4.23 8.97 4.36
N ALA A 26 -5.08 8.87 5.40
CA ALA A 26 -5.84 10.00 5.91
C ALA A 26 -5.35 10.35 7.33
N LEU A 27 -4.89 11.59 7.53
CA LEU A 27 -4.52 12.14 8.82
C LEU A 27 -5.68 12.98 9.37
N GLY A 28 -6.27 12.52 10.48
CA GLY A 28 -7.25 13.28 11.23
C GLY A 28 -6.58 14.19 12.27
N TYR A 29 -6.91 15.48 12.25
CA TYR A 29 -6.50 16.47 13.23
C TYR A 29 -7.72 17.08 13.89
N ALA A 30 -7.75 17.12 15.22
CA ALA A 30 -8.87 17.66 15.99
C ALA A 30 -8.37 18.72 16.98
N ASP A 31 -9.07 19.85 17.04
CA ASP A 31 -8.82 20.94 18.00
C ASP A 31 -10.16 21.55 18.47
N ALA A 32 -10.09 22.63 19.25
CA ALA A 32 -11.27 23.32 19.77
C ALA A 32 -12.21 23.90 18.69
N THR A 33 -11.74 24.00 17.44
CA THR A 33 -12.49 24.53 16.30
C THR A 33 -13.12 23.44 15.43
N GLY A 34 -12.76 22.17 15.65
CA GLY A 34 -13.36 21.02 14.96
C GLY A 34 -12.33 20.01 14.47
N VAL A 35 -12.74 19.21 13.47
CA VAL A 35 -11.94 18.13 12.89
C VAL A 35 -11.57 18.48 11.45
N ARG A 36 -10.31 18.26 11.09
CA ARG A 36 -9.76 18.37 9.73
C ARG A 36 -9.17 17.02 9.32
N VAL A 37 -9.39 16.62 8.08
CA VAL A 37 -8.81 15.40 7.52
C VAL A 37 -7.94 15.77 6.33
N PHE A 38 -6.69 15.32 6.34
CA PHE A 38 -5.73 15.49 5.25
C PHE A 38 -5.48 14.14 4.60
N THR A 39 -5.56 14.06 3.28
CA THR A 39 -5.34 12.82 2.55
C THR A 39 -4.12 12.90 1.65
N GLY A 40 -3.25 11.89 1.72
CA GLY A 40 -2.16 11.67 0.76
C GLY A 40 -2.39 10.34 0.03
N THR A 41 -2.24 10.34 -1.29
CA THR A 41 -2.42 9.15 -2.12
C THR A 41 -1.18 8.87 -2.95
N VAL A 42 -0.70 7.62 -2.88
CA VAL A 42 0.38 7.08 -3.71
C VAL A 42 -0.22 6.11 -4.72
N ARG A 43 0.07 6.33 -6.01
CA ARG A 43 -0.30 5.38 -7.08
C ARG A 43 0.78 4.33 -7.25
N GLY A 44 0.40 3.15 -7.71
CA GLY A 44 1.33 2.05 -7.91
C GLY A 44 0.65 0.84 -8.54
N THR A 45 1.26 -0.32 -8.35
CA THR A 45 0.77 -1.61 -8.85
C THR A 45 0.97 -2.73 -7.84
N LEU A 46 0.11 -3.75 -7.88
CA LEU A 46 0.30 -4.96 -7.10
C LEU A 46 1.28 -5.93 -7.78
N THR A 47 2.21 -6.51 -7.02
CA THR A 47 3.04 -7.63 -7.48
C THR A 47 2.20 -8.90 -7.61
N THR A 48 2.74 -9.94 -8.27
CA THR A 48 2.12 -11.28 -8.33
C THR A 48 2.44 -12.14 -7.10
N GLU A 49 3.53 -11.84 -6.41
CA GLU A 49 3.98 -12.52 -5.19
C GLU A 49 4.60 -11.50 -4.21
N PRO A 50 4.58 -11.77 -2.89
CA PRO A 50 5.22 -10.89 -1.91
C PRO A 50 6.73 -10.80 -2.12
N ARG A 51 7.30 -9.59 -2.04
CA ARG A 51 8.74 -9.32 -2.09
C ARG A 51 9.16 -8.39 -0.95
N GLY A 52 10.35 -8.62 -0.41
CA GLY A 52 10.88 -7.91 0.77
C GLY A 52 10.36 -8.47 2.10
N SER A 53 11.00 -8.04 3.19
CA SER A 53 10.69 -8.48 4.57
C SER A 53 10.43 -7.32 5.54
N GLY A 54 10.58 -6.07 5.09
CA GLY A 54 10.32 -4.88 5.88
C GLY A 54 8.87 -4.39 5.79
N GLY A 55 8.55 -3.32 6.52
CA GLY A 55 7.25 -2.65 6.44
C GLY A 55 6.10 -3.37 7.16
N PHE A 56 4.87 -3.00 6.81
CA PHE A 56 3.65 -3.58 7.37
C PHE A 56 2.51 -3.64 6.34
N GLY A 57 1.50 -4.47 6.61
CA GLY A 57 0.32 -4.56 5.76
C GLY A 57 0.65 -4.96 4.31
N TYR A 58 0.28 -4.13 3.34
CA TYR A 58 0.44 -4.40 1.90
C TYR A 58 1.84 -4.06 1.36
N ASP A 59 2.77 -3.66 2.21
CA ASP A 59 4.08 -3.17 1.78
C ASP A 59 4.85 -4.18 0.92
N THR A 60 4.72 -5.48 1.18
CA THR A 60 5.42 -6.54 0.43
C THR A 60 4.84 -6.79 -0.96
N ILE A 61 3.67 -6.25 -1.27
CA ILE A 61 2.97 -6.50 -2.55
C ILE A 61 2.67 -5.23 -3.34
N PHE A 62 2.99 -4.05 -2.81
CA PHE A 62 2.72 -2.77 -3.47
C PHE A 62 4.01 -2.12 -3.96
N VAL A 63 4.08 -1.86 -5.26
CA VAL A 63 5.16 -1.11 -5.92
C VAL A 63 4.66 0.29 -6.25
N PRO A 64 5.22 1.37 -5.66
CA PRO A 64 4.82 2.73 -5.99
C PRO A 64 5.25 3.09 -7.42
N ALA A 65 4.48 3.97 -8.07
CA ALA A 65 4.76 4.43 -9.42
C ALA A 65 6.15 5.07 -9.51
N GLY A 66 6.93 4.68 -10.51
CA GLY A 66 8.31 5.15 -10.69
C GLY A 66 9.37 4.32 -9.95
N SER A 67 8.98 3.27 -9.22
CA SER A 67 9.91 2.33 -8.57
C SER A 67 9.79 0.92 -9.17
N ALA A 68 10.85 0.12 -8.99
CA ALA A 68 10.82 -1.33 -9.18
C ALA A 68 10.72 -2.10 -7.85
N LEU A 69 10.96 -1.42 -6.73
CA LEU A 69 10.95 -1.97 -5.38
C LEU A 69 9.55 -1.93 -4.79
N THR A 70 9.17 -2.98 -4.06
CA THR A 70 8.00 -2.89 -3.18
C THR A 70 8.30 -1.93 -2.03
N LEU A 71 7.27 -1.42 -1.37
CA LEU A 71 7.47 -0.65 -0.14
C LEU A 71 8.26 -1.48 0.90
N ALA A 72 8.08 -2.79 0.99
CA ALA A 72 8.83 -3.62 1.94
C ALA A 72 10.34 -3.74 1.63
N GLU A 73 10.75 -3.42 0.40
CA GLU A 73 12.15 -3.44 -0.05
C GLU A 73 12.82 -2.06 0.06
N MET A 74 12.04 -0.98 0.24
CA MET A 74 12.56 0.38 0.42
C MET A 74 13.06 0.60 1.86
N SER A 75 14.18 1.30 1.99
CA SER A 75 14.62 1.86 3.27
C SER A 75 13.67 2.95 3.77
N SER A 76 13.76 3.29 5.05
CA SER A 76 12.94 4.36 5.63
C SER A 76 13.20 5.75 5.03
N GLU A 77 14.36 5.97 4.42
CA GLU A 77 14.70 7.23 3.75
C GLU A 77 14.19 7.29 2.31
N GLU A 78 13.96 6.12 1.69
CA GLU A 78 13.39 6.01 0.34
C GLU A 78 11.85 6.04 0.34
N LYS A 79 11.22 5.81 1.51
CA LYS A 79 9.77 5.95 1.73
C LYS A 79 9.39 7.37 2.11
#